data_AF-A0A972JGV9-F1
#
_entry.id   AF-A0A972JGV9-F1
#
_cell.length_a   1.000
_cell.length_b   1.000
_cell.length_c   1.000
_cell.angle_alpha   90.00
_cell.angle_beta   90.00
_cell.angle_gamma   90.00
#
_symmetry.space_group_name_H-M   'P 1'
#
loop_
_entity.id
_entity.type
_entity.pdbx_description
1 polymer ?
#
loop_
_entity_poly.entity_id
_entity_poly.type
_entity_poly.pdbx_seq_one_letter_code
_entity_poly.pdbx_strand_id
1 'polypeptide(L)'
;MHPIKSTAEILALKTLNKTVDQKWIDWSIKMLEAGFYSENLLFLAGENENTNQFELQQITDKALAELKLDYSNKELIVKNYACFVVNEVLTGNRKVEVILDMLERLCIELGYPQYLFEFYELSQAYRDIAIYGDQHILPNATNENIEQIVIDYFKNFSNNCEATIA
;
A
#
# COMPACT_ATOMS: atom_id res chain seq x y z
N MET A 1 -1.44 11.60 17.95
CA MET A 1 -2.53 10.68 17.59
C MET A 1 -2.18 10.13 16.21
N HIS A 2 -1.82 8.86 16.10
CA HIS A 2 -1.41 8.29 14.81
C HIS A 2 -2.66 7.83 14.07
N PRO A 3 -2.83 8.22 12.79
CA PRO A 3 -3.97 7.75 12.00
C PRO A 3 -3.92 6.22 11.85
N ILE A 4 -5.06 5.61 11.53
CA ILE A 4 -5.16 4.14 11.36
C ILE A 4 -4.23 3.65 10.25
N LYS A 5 -3.77 2.39 10.32
CA LYS A 5 -2.79 1.82 9.37
C LYS A 5 -3.17 1.98 7.89
N SER A 6 -4.46 1.84 7.55
CA SER A 6 -4.96 2.01 6.16
C SER A 6 -4.84 3.43 5.62
N THR A 7 -4.51 4.43 6.46
CA THR A 7 -4.22 5.79 5.99
C THR A 7 -3.01 5.82 5.06
N ALA A 8 -2.03 4.92 5.24
CA ALA A 8 -0.91 4.81 4.32
C ALA A 8 -1.35 4.49 2.89
N GLU A 9 -2.36 3.62 2.73
CA GLU A 9 -2.96 3.31 1.42
C GLU A 9 -3.63 4.53 0.81
N ILE A 10 -4.45 5.25 1.59
CA ILE A 10 -5.15 6.45 1.11
C ILE A 10 -4.18 7.56 0.66
N LEU A 11 -3.13 7.83 1.44
CA LEU A 11 -2.14 8.84 1.05
C LEU A 11 -1.36 8.43 -0.20
N ALA A 12 -1.03 7.14 -0.36
CA ALA A 12 -0.37 6.66 -1.56
C ALA A 12 -1.28 6.75 -2.79
N LEU A 13 -2.54 6.31 -2.68
CA LEU A 13 -3.51 6.45 -3.76
C LEU A 13 -3.71 7.92 -4.15
N LYS A 14 -3.72 8.84 -3.17
CA LYS A 14 -3.78 10.28 -3.44
C LYS A 14 -2.56 10.78 -4.20
N THR A 15 -1.38 10.42 -3.71
CA THR A 15 -0.08 10.81 -4.28
C THR A 15 0.11 10.29 -5.71
N LEU A 16 -0.49 9.14 -6.03
CA LEU A 16 -0.50 8.52 -7.34
C LEU A 16 -1.68 8.99 -8.22
N ASN A 17 -2.45 9.96 -7.75
CA ASN A 17 -3.61 10.52 -8.44
C ASN A 17 -4.64 9.45 -8.88
N LYS A 18 -4.87 8.44 -8.03
CA LYS A 18 -5.90 7.42 -8.26
C LYS A 18 -7.30 7.96 -8.00
N THR A 19 -8.29 7.37 -8.65
CA THR A 19 -9.71 7.66 -8.42
C THR A 19 -10.13 7.29 -7.00
N VAL A 20 -11.12 8.00 -6.47
CA VAL A 20 -11.72 7.70 -5.18
C VAL A 20 -12.69 6.54 -5.37
N ASP A 21 -12.39 5.40 -4.76
CA ASP A 21 -13.21 4.16 -4.77
C ASP A 21 -13.67 3.78 -3.36
N GLN A 22 -14.30 2.61 -3.20
CA GLN A 22 -14.78 2.10 -1.92
C GLN A 22 -13.72 2.10 -0.79
N LYS A 23 -12.41 1.98 -1.10
CA LYS A 23 -11.35 1.96 -0.06
C LYS A 23 -11.28 3.28 0.70
N TRP A 24 -11.54 4.39 0.02
CA TRP A 24 -11.53 5.73 0.61
C TRP A 24 -12.70 5.95 1.55
N ILE A 25 -13.87 5.45 1.14
CA ILE A 25 -15.10 5.49 1.94
C ILE A 25 -14.91 4.60 3.18
N ASP A 26 -14.44 3.36 3.01
CA ASP A 26 -14.15 2.45 4.12
C ASP A 26 -13.10 3.02 5.08
N TRP A 27 -12.06 3.69 4.56
CA TRP A 27 -11.08 4.39 5.38
C TRP A 27 -11.70 5.52 6.19
N SER A 28 -12.58 6.32 5.59
CA SER A 28 -13.24 7.43 6.29
C SER A 28 -14.11 6.93 7.45
N ILE A 29 -14.85 5.83 7.25
CA ILE A 29 -15.64 5.17 8.31
C ILE A 29 -14.71 4.70 9.43
N LYS A 30 -13.63 3.98 9.12
CA LYS A 30 -12.67 3.50 10.13
C LYS A 30 -11.98 4.63 10.89
N MET A 31 -11.72 5.78 10.24
CA MET A 31 -11.17 6.96 10.89
C MET A 31 -12.16 7.54 11.91
N LEU A 32 -13.44 7.63 11.55
CA LEU A 32 -14.52 8.06 12.46
C LEU A 32 -14.66 7.11 13.65
N GLU A 33 -14.64 5.79 13.41
CA GLU A 33 -14.67 4.76 14.48
C GLU A 33 -13.46 4.84 15.41
N ALA A 34 -12.30 5.24 14.89
CA ALA A 34 -11.07 5.48 15.66
C ALA A 34 -11.06 6.82 16.41
N GLY A 35 -12.16 7.59 16.36
CA GLY A 35 -12.32 8.84 17.08
C GLY A 35 -11.74 10.07 16.38
N PHE A 36 -11.34 9.96 15.11
CA PHE A 36 -10.97 11.12 14.29
C PHE A 36 -12.23 11.72 13.68
N TYR A 37 -12.45 13.01 13.88
CA TYR A 37 -13.63 13.70 13.37
C TYR A 37 -13.26 14.95 12.59
N SER A 38 -13.82 15.08 11.39
CA SER A 38 -13.87 16.31 10.62
C SER A 38 -15.12 16.31 9.74
N GLU A 39 -15.54 17.49 9.27
CA GLU A 39 -16.76 17.63 8.47
C GLU A 39 -16.64 16.86 7.15
N ASN A 40 -15.53 17.05 6.42
CA ASN A 40 -15.37 16.40 5.12
C ASN A 40 -15.06 14.91 5.25
N LEU A 41 -14.51 14.45 6.38
CA LEU A 41 -14.39 13.02 6.67
C LEU A 41 -15.77 12.37 6.84
N LEU A 42 -16.70 13.04 7.53
CA LEU A 42 -18.07 12.58 7.69
C LEU A 42 -18.82 12.56 6.36
N PHE A 43 -18.64 13.58 5.52
CA PHE A 43 -19.23 13.58 4.18
C PHE A 43 -18.70 12.42 3.35
N LEU A 44 -17.38 12.20 3.30
CA LEU A 44 -16.79 11.09 2.55
C LEU A 44 -17.34 9.73 3.00
N ALA A 45 -17.58 9.54 4.31
CA ALA A 45 -18.15 8.31 4.85
C ALA A 45 -19.61 8.05 4.45
N GLY A 46 -20.34 9.10 4.05
CA GLY A 46 -21.71 9.01 3.55
C GLY A 46 -21.82 8.84 2.03
N GLU A 47 -20.70 8.97 1.30
CA GLU A 47 -20.67 8.83 -0.15
C GLU A 47 -20.59 7.38 -0.62
N ASN A 48 -20.71 7.17 -1.94
CA ASN A 48 -20.43 5.89 -2.59
C ASN A 48 -19.56 6.09 -3.84
N GLU A 49 -18.99 5.00 -4.36
CA GLU A 49 -18.06 5.03 -5.50
C GLU A 49 -18.68 5.53 -6.83
N ASN A 50 -20.01 5.62 -6.93
CA ASN A 50 -20.70 6.16 -8.10
C ASN A 50 -20.90 7.69 -8.02
N THR A 51 -20.56 8.33 -6.89
CA THR A 51 -20.56 9.79 -6.78
C THR A 51 -19.56 10.39 -7.77
N ASN A 52 -19.82 11.61 -8.22
CA ASN A 52 -18.96 12.30 -9.17
C ASN A 52 -17.51 12.37 -8.65
N GLN A 53 -16.55 11.90 -9.45
CA GLN A 53 -15.14 11.84 -9.04
C GLN A 53 -14.54 13.22 -8.74
N PHE A 54 -14.99 14.29 -9.39
CA PHE A 54 -14.54 15.65 -9.06
C PHE A 54 -14.98 16.06 -7.66
N GLU A 55 -16.23 15.75 -7.29
CA GLU A 55 -16.75 16.01 -5.94
C GLU A 55 -16.03 15.14 -4.90
N LEU A 56 -15.89 13.83 -5.17
CA LEU A 56 -15.17 12.92 -4.29
C LEU A 56 -13.72 13.35 -4.04
N GLN A 57 -13.01 13.80 -5.07
CA GLN A 57 -11.64 14.32 -4.94
C GLN A 57 -11.61 15.59 -4.09
N GLN A 58 -12.56 16.51 -4.27
CA GLN A 58 -12.63 17.73 -3.46
C GLN A 58 -12.95 17.46 -1.99
N ILE A 59 -13.89 16.56 -1.71
CA ILE A 59 -14.24 16.15 -0.34
C ILE A 59 -13.02 15.50 0.31
N THR A 60 -12.36 14.60 -0.40
CA THR A 60 -11.15 13.92 0.05
C THR A 60 -10.02 14.92 0.36
N ASP A 61 -9.76 15.89 -0.52
CA ASP A 61 -8.73 16.91 -0.31
C ASP A 61 -8.96 17.72 0.96
N LYS A 62 -10.21 18.13 1.20
CA LYS A 62 -10.59 18.84 2.43
C LYS A 62 -10.46 17.95 3.66
N ALA A 63 -10.88 16.69 3.59
CA ALA A 63 -10.76 15.75 4.70
C ALA A 63 -9.28 15.54 5.10
N LEU A 64 -8.39 15.32 4.12
CA LEU A 64 -6.95 15.18 4.38
C LEU A 64 -6.35 16.46 4.98
N ALA A 65 -6.75 17.64 4.49
CA ALA A 65 -6.29 18.93 5.01
C ALA A 65 -6.77 19.19 6.46
N GLU A 66 -8.04 18.90 6.75
CA GLU A 66 -8.64 19.04 8.10
C GLU A 66 -7.96 18.12 9.12
N LEU A 67 -7.65 16.89 8.70
CA LEU A 67 -6.92 15.91 9.50
C LEU A 67 -5.42 16.20 9.59
N LYS A 68 -4.93 17.23 8.87
CA LYS A 68 -3.52 17.62 8.79
C LYS A 68 -2.61 16.47 8.34
N LEU A 69 -3.12 15.66 7.42
CA LEU A 69 -2.36 14.56 6.83
C LEU A 69 -1.47 15.09 5.71
N ASP A 70 -0.17 15.12 5.95
CA ASP A 70 0.82 15.54 4.96
C ASP A 70 1.15 14.37 4.01
N TYR A 71 1.09 14.65 2.71
CA TYR A 71 1.47 13.73 1.64
C TYR A 71 2.38 14.39 0.59
N SER A 72 3.04 15.50 0.96
CA SER A 72 3.94 16.23 0.08
C SER A 72 5.21 15.44 -0.30
N ASN A 73 5.70 14.58 0.61
CA ASN A 73 6.85 13.72 0.35
C ASN A 73 6.42 12.39 -0.29
N LYS A 74 6.36 12.38 -1.63
CA LYS A 74 5.93 11.20 -2.41
C LYS A 74 6.72 9.93 -2.09
N GLU A 75 8.03 10.00 -1.94
CA GLU A 75 8.86 8.82 -1.66
C GLU A 75 8.52 8.21 -0.30
N LEU A 76 8.41 9.04 0.74
CA LEU A 76 8.05 8.60 2.08
C LEU A 76 6.66 7.96 2.11
N ILE A 77 5.69 8.57 1.44
CA ILE A 77 4.32 8.03 1.37
C ILE A 77 4.30 6.65 0.68
N VAL A 78 5.02 6.49 -0.42
CA VAL A 78 5.12 5.22 -1.13
C VAL A 78 5.81 4.15 -0.27
N LYS A 79 6.88 4.50 0.45
CA LYS A 79 7.55 3.59 1.39
C LYS A 79 6.61 3.15 2.51
N ASN A 80 5.87 4.08 3.11
CA ASN A 80 4.87 3.78 4.14
C ASN A 80 3.76 2.85 3.62
N TYR A 81 3.33 3.05 2.37
CA TYR A 81 2.36 2.15 1.74
C TYR A 81 2.93 0.76 1.52
N ALA A 82 4.16 0.63 1.03
CA ALA A 82 4.84 -0.66 0.89
C ALA A 82 4.91 -1.39 2.24
N CYS A 83 5.27 -0.68 3.32
CA CYS A 83 5.28 -1.20 4.68
C CYS A 83 3.89 -1.69 5.14
N PHE A 84 2.84 -0.92 4.82
CA PHE A 84 1.47 -1.29 5.15
C PHE A 84 1.05 -2.59 4.47
N VAL A 85 1.21 -2.70 3.15
CA VAL A 85 0.75 -3.88 2.40
C VAL A 85 1.59 -5.13 2.68
N VAL A 86 2.89 -4.98 2.93
CA VAL A 86 3.74 -6.08 3.40
C VAL A 86 3.25 -6.62 4.74
N ASN A 87 2.89 -5.74 5.67
CA ASN A 87 2.34 -6.15 6.96
C ASN A 87 1.00 -6.88 6.82
N GLU A 88 0.18 -6.57 5.83
CA GLU A 88 -1.07 -7.32 5.60
C GLU A 88 -0.81 -8.80 5.24
N VAL A 89 0.32 -9.13 4.60
CA VAL A 89 0.72 -10.52 4.40
C VAL A 89 1.17 -11.16 5.70
N LEU A 90 2.02 -10.46 6.46
CA LEU A 90 2.58 -10.99 7.71
C LEU A 90 1.52 -11.24 8.78
N THR A 91 0.39 -10.51 8.74
CA THR A 91 -0.76 -10.73 9.62
C THR A 91 -1.82 -11.68 9.04
N GLY A 92 -1.58 -12.25 7.85
CA GLY A 92 -2.50 -13.20 7.20
C GLY A 92 -3.76 -12.57 6.59
N ASN A 93 -3.79 -11.25 6.40
CA ASN A 93 -4.92 -10.54 5.80
C ASN A 93 -4.88 -10.57 4.26
N ARG A 94 -3.70 -10.79 3.66
CA ARG A 94 -3.51 -10.92 2.21
C ARG A 94 -2.52 -12.01 1.86
N LYS A 95 -2.62 -12.52 0.63
CA LYS A 95 -1.70 -13.51 0.09
C LYS A 95 -0.44 -12.87 -0.48
N VAL A 96 0.66 -13.61 -0.50
CA VAL A 96 1.97 -13.18 -1.01
C VAL A 96 1.87 -12.71 -2.47
N GLU A 97 1.23 -13.50 -3.33
CA GLU A 97 1.17 -13.21 -4.76
C GLU A 97 0.46 -11.89 -5.08
N VAL A 98 -0.56 -11.54 -4.27
CA VAL A 98 -1.32 -10.30 -4.44
C VAL A 98 -0.44 -9.08 -4.13
N ILE A 99 0.35 -9.16 -3.06
CA ILE A 99 1.20 -8.03 -2.65
C ILE A 99 2.43 -7.89 -3.53
N LEU A 100 3.01 -8.99 -4.02
CA LEU A 100 4.06 -8.94 -5.03
C LEU A 100 3.57 -8.24 -6.31
N ASP A 101 2.40 -8.61 -6.85
CA ASP A 101 1.84 -7.94 -8.04
C ASP A 101 1.57 -6.44 -7.79
N MET A 102 1.03 -6.09 -6.62
CA MET A 102 0.79 -4.68 -6.27
C MET A 102 2.09 -3.87 -6.21
N LEU A 103 3.13 -4.38 -5.56
CA LEU A 103 4.41 -3.67 -5.39
C LEU A 103 5.24 -3.65 -6.67
N GLU A 104 5.17 -4.70 -7.49
CA GLU A 104 5.76 -4.74 -8.84
C GLU A 104 5.14 -3.65 -9.72
N ARG A 105 3.81 -3.59 -9.81
CA ARG A 105 3.10 -2.56 -10.60
C ARG A 105 3.45 -1.16 -10.13
N LEU A 106 3.54 -0.96 -8.82
CA LEU A 106 3.94 0.32 -8.22
C LEU A 106 5.38 0.68 -8.58
N CYS A 107 6.30 -0.30 -8.56
CA CYS A 107 7.68 -0.12 -9.00
C CYS A 107 7.74 0.33 -10.47
N ILE A 108 7.00 -0.34 -11.36
CA ILE A 108 6.93 -0.01 -12.79
C ILE A 108 6.32 1.38 -13.01
N GLU A 109 5.18 1.68 -12.38
CA GLU A 109 4.48 2.97 -12.50
C GLU A 109 5.37 4.15 -12.07
N LEU A 110 6.23 3.94 -11.07
CA LEU A 110 7.16 4.95 -10.56
C LEU A 110 8.50 4.99 -11.30
N GLY A 111 8.71 4.17 -12.33
CA GLY A 111 9.93 4.17 -13.13
C GLY A 111 11.10 3.45 -12.44
N TYR A 112 10.84 2.33 -11.78
CA TYR A 112 11.83 1.45 -11.14
C TYR A 112 12.69 2.12 -10.06
N PRO A 113 12.08 2.77 -9.05
CA PRO A 113 12.87 3.33 -7.96
C PRO A 113 13.57 2.23 -7.17
N GLN A 114 14.81 2.49 -6.75
CA GLN A 114 15.67 1.51 -6.08
C GLN A 114 15.01 0.86 -4.86
N TYR A 115 14.26 1.63 -4.06
CA TYR A 115 13.60 1.13 -2.85
C TYR A 115 12.39 0.21 -3.11
N LEU A 116 11.94 0.06 -4.36
CA LEU A 116 10.93 -0.93 -4.76
C LEU A 116 11.49 -2.04 -5.66
N PHE A 117 12.74 -1.93 -6.11
CA PHE A 117 13.27 -2.79 -7.15
C PHE A 117 13.37 -4.26 -6.73
N GLU A 118 13.74 -4.53 -5.48
CA GLU A 118 13.79 -5.90 -4.95
C GLU A 118 12.41 -6.57 -4.92
N PHE A 119 11.31 -5.81 -4.72
CA PHE A 119 9.95 -6.37 -4.85
C PHE A 119 9.62 -6.76 -6.28
N TYR A 120 10.10 -5.99 -7.27
CA TYR A 120 9.95 -6.32 -8.68
C TYR A 120 10.67 -7.64 -9.00
N GLU A 121 11.93 -7.78 -8.59
CA GLU A 121 12.72 -9.01 -8.78
C GLU A 121 12.09 -10.24 -8.11
N LEU A 122 11.62 -10.09 -6.87
CA LEU A 122 10.90 -11.14 -6.15
C LEU A 122 9.61 -11.54 -6.87
N SER A 123 8.85 -10.57 -7.39
CA SER A 123 7.61 -10.84 -8.14
C SER A 123 7.89 -11.61 -9.43
N GLN A 124 8.92 -11.23 -10.18
CA GLN A 124 9.33 -11.96 -11.39
C GLN A 124 9.76 -13.39 -11.05
N ALA A 125 10.67 -13.58 -10.09
CA ALA A 125 11.16 -14.90 -9.71
C ALA A 125 10.03 -15.82 -9.20
N TYR A 126 9.11 -15.27 -8.39
CA TYR A 126 7.93 -15.98 -7.89
C TYR A 126 7.03 -16.46 -9.04
N ARG A 127 6.81 -15.59 -10.03
CA ARG A 127 5.98 -15.91 -11.21
C ARG A 127 6.65 -16.91 -12.14
N ASP A 128 7.94 -16.74 -12.39
CA ASP A 128 8.71 -17.63 -13.28
C ASP A 128 8.76 -19.06 -12.73
N ILE A 129 9.00 -19.24 -11.43
CA ILE A 129 8.92 -20.55 -10.79
C ILE A 129 7.51 -21.16 -10.93
N ALA A 130 6.46 -20.37 -10.74
CA ALA A 130 5.09 -20.85 -10.83
C ALA A 130 4.69 -21.28 -12.26
N ILE A 131 5.21 -20.60 -13.29
CA ILE A 131 4.85 -20.85 -14.70
C ILE A 131 5.78 -21.89 -15.34
N TYR A 132 7.09 -21.77 -15.11
CA TYR A 132 8.13 -22.52 -15.81
C TYR A 132 8.82 -23.56 -14.93
N GLY A 133 8.66 -23.49 -13.60
CA GLY A 133 9.34 -24.36 -12.65
C GLY A 133 10.81 -23.97 -12.39
N ASP A 134 11.30 -22.88 -12.98
CA ASP A 134 12.67 -22.38 -12.86
C ASP A 134 12.70 -20.84 -12.98
N GLN A 135 13.77 -20.19 -12.52
CA GLN A 135 14.01 -18.75 -12.63
C GLN A 135 15.51 -18.41 -12.62
N HIS A 136 15.87 -17.20 -13.05
CA HIS A 136 17.29 -16.78 -13.19
C HIS A 136 17.68 -15.53 -12.38
N ILE A 137 16.79 -15.04 -11.53
CA ILE A 137 16.92 -13.77 -10.81
C ILE A 137 17.50 -13.98 -9.41
N LEU A 138 16.94 -14.92 -8.65
CA LEU A 138 17.28 -15.22 -7.26
C LEU A 138 18.04 -16.54 -7.18
N PRO A 139 19.36 -16.52 -6.95
CA PRO A 139 20.11 -17.76 -6.78
C PRO A 139 19.49 -18.64 -5.68
N ASN A 140 19.28 -19.92 -5.99
CA ASN A 140 18.73 -20.95 -5.08
C ASN A 140 17.22 -20.85 -4.76
N ALA A 141 16.47 -19.94 -5.38
CA ALA A 141 15.02 -19.95 -5.25
C ALA A 141 14.41 -21.08 -6.10
N THR A 142 13.56 -21.88 -5.48
CA THR A 142 12.84 -23.03 -6.06
C THR A 142 11.37 -22.98 -5.66
N ASN A 143 10.54 -23.82 -6.27
CA ASN A 143 9.13 -23.95 -5.90
C ASN A 143 8.91 -24.36 -4.42
N GLU A 144 9.90 -24.97 -3.78
CA GLU A 144 9.80 -25.41 -2.38
C GLU A 144 10.08 -24.30 -1.36
N ASN A 145 10.84 -23.26 -1.75
CA ASN A 145 11.35 -22.26 -0.81
C ASN A 145 11.01 -20.80 -1.18
N ILE A 146 10.51 -20.52 -2.39
CA ILE A 146 10.31 -19.16 -2.86
C ILE A 146 9.33 -18.37 -1.99
N GLU A 147 8.25 -19.01 -1.52
CA GLU A 147 7.29 -18.35 -0.62
C GLU A 147 7.96 -17.96 0.70
N GLN A 148 8.79 -18.84 1.27
CA GLN A 148 9.53 -18.56 2.50
C GLN A 148 10.56 -17.43 2.31
N ILE A 149 11.28 -17.41 1.17
CA ILE A 149 12.21 -16.34 0.80
C ILE A 149 11.49 -14.99 0.78
N VAL A 150 10.33 -14.91 0.15
CA VAL A 150 9.53 -13.68 0.08
C VAL A 150 9.04 -13.27 1.47
N ILE A 151 8.54 -14.21 2.28
CA ILE A 151 8.08 -13.94 3.64
C ILE A 151 9.21 -13.42 4.53
N ASP A 152 10.41 -13.99 4.43
CA ASP A 152 11.56 -13.53 5.23
C ASP A 152 12.06 -12.16 4.76
N TYR A 153 12.03 -11.90 3.45
CA TYR A 153 12.26 -10.56 2.92
C TYR A 153 11.23 -9.55 3.47
N PHE A 154 9.94 -9.91 3.48
CA PHE A 154 8.86 -9.07 4.02
C PHE A 154 9.03 -8.76 5.51
N LYS A 155 9.44 -9.74 6.32
CA LYS A 155 9.76 -9.51 7.74
C LYS A 155 10.91 -8.53 7.92
N ASN A 156 12.00 -8.71 7.17
CA ASN A 156 13.16 -7.83 7.23
C ASN A 156 12.80 -6.40 6.79
N PHE A 157 12.04 -6.28 5.70
CA PHE A 157 11.53 -4.99 5.21
C PHE A 157 10.65 -4.30 6.27
N SER A 158 9.70 -5.03 6.87
CA SER A 158 8.80 -4.47 7.88
C SER A 158 9.52 -3.98 9.14
N ASN A 159 10.56 -4.69 9.60
CA ASN A 159 11.38 -4.25 10.74
C ASN A 159 12.05 -2.88 10.49
N ASN A 160 12.46 -2.61 9.24
CA ASN A 160 13.05 -1.32 8.86
C ASN A 160 12.00 -0.20 8.76
N CYS A 161 10.72 -0.55 8.56
CA CYS A 161 9.62 0.41 8.55
C CYS A 161 9.33 0.96 9.95
N GLU A 162 9.30 0.10 10.97
CA GLU A 162 9.02 0.50 12.36
C GLU A 162 10.10 1.44 12.92
N ALA A 163 11.36 1.23 12.53
CA ALA A 163 12.49 2.09 12.90
C ALA A 163 12.41 3.53 12.34
N THR A 164 11.54 3.78 11.34
CA THR A 164 11.39 5.10 10.71
C THR A 164 10.22 5.91 11.30
N ILE A 165 9.36 5.27 12.11
CA ILE A 165 8.17 5.88 12.73
C ILE A 165 8.42 6.21 14.22
N ALA A 166 9.59 5.86 14.77
CA ALA A 166 10.02 6.10 16.15
C ALA A 166 10.75 7.45 16.34
#